data_AF-A0A7L0FWW4-F1
#
_entry.id   AF-A0A7L0FWW4-F1
#
_cell.length_a   1.000
_cell.length_b   1.000
_cell.length_c   1.000
_cell.angle_alpha   90.00
_cell.angle_beta   90.00
_cell.angle_gamma   90.00
#
_symmetry.space_group_name_H-M   'P 1'
#
loop_
_entity.id
_entity.type
_entity.pdbx_description
1 polymer ?
#
loop_
_entity_poly.entity_id
_entity_poly.type
_entity_poly.pdbx_seq_one_letter_code
_entity_poly.pdbx_strand_id
1 'polypeptide(L)' 'LSATDLDEGINSDIIYLFSRHVTSEVKEMFTMDETKGEIRLRGKLDYEEMDSFEIKVEARDKGTPPLS' A
#
# COMPACT_ATOMS: atom_id res chain seq x y z
N LEU A 1 12.50 -37.49 14.81
CA LEU A 1 13.03 -36.12 14.61
C LEU A 1 11.99 -35.41 13.75
N SER A 2 11.06 -34.67 14.36
CA SER A 2 10.03 -33.92 13.63
C SER A 2 10.55 -32.51 13.48
N ALA A 3 10.81 -32.07 12.26
CA ALA A 3 11.01 -30.66 11.95
C ALA A 3 9.63 -30.08 11.69
N THR A 4 9.11 -29.33 12.66
CA THR A 4 7.94 -28.49 12.46
C THR A 4 8.47 -27.20 11.86
N ASP A 5 8.19 -26.94 10.58
CA ASP A 5 8.49 -25.64 9.98
C ASP A 5 7.74 -24.57 10.76
N LEU A 6 8.51 -23.68 11.39
CA LEU A 6 8.05 -22.66 12.32
C LEU A 6 7.83 -21.32 11.61
N ASP A 7 7.47 -21.38 10.33
CA ASP A 7 7.11 -20.20 9.53
C ASP A 7 5.59 -19.92 9.59
N GLU A 8 4.85 -20.59 10.49
CA GLU A 8 3.56 -20.09 10.95
C GLU A 8 3.77 -18.85 11.83
N GLY A 9 3.88 -17.68 11.19
CA GLY A 9 3.10 -16.53 11.67
C GLY A 9 3.78 -15.20 11.92
N ILE A 10 5.01 -14.90 11.46
CA ILE A 10 5.69 -13.65 11.90
C ILE A 10 6.31 -12.77 10.80
N ASN A 11 6.35 -13.13 9.51
CA ASN A 11 7.26 -12.44 8.58
C ASN A 11 6.67 -11.83 7.31
N SER A 12 5.66 -10.94 7.43
CA SER A 12 5.40 -9.91 6.41
C SER A 12 4.53 -8.81 6.99
N ASP A 13 5.04 -8.07 7.97
CA ASP A 13 4.51 -6.74 8.31
C ASP A 13 4.87 -5.79 7.15
N ILE A 14 4.22 -5.96 5.99
CA ILE A 14 4.35 -5.07 4.85
C ILE A 14 3.42 -3.89 5.10
N ILE A 15 3.99 -2.69 5.17
CA ILE A 15 3.23 -1.45 5.22
C ILE A 15 3.18 -0.86 3.82
N TYR A 16 1.97 -0.57 3.35
CA TYR A 16 1.72 0.11 2.10
C TYR A 16 1.49 1.60 2.35
N LEU A 17 2.22 2.46 1.65
CA LEU A 17 2.10 3.92 1.76
C LEU A 17 2.05 4.55 0.37
N PHE A 18 1.30 5.64 0.21
CA PHE A 18 1.42 6.42 -1.02
C PHE A 18 2.84 6.98 -1.11
N SER A 19 3.45 6.85 -2.29
CA SER A 19 4.78 7.41 -2.51
C SER A 19 4.76 8.91 -2.28
N ARG A 20 5.88 9.45 -1.82
CA ARG A 20 6.04 10.90 -1.61
C ARG A 20 5.77 11.75 -2.86
N HIS A 21 5.83 11.15 -4.05
CA HIS A 21 5.65 11.81 -5.34
C HIS A 21 4.21 11.81 -5.85
N VAL A 22 3.24 11.24 -5.13
CA VAL A 22 1.83 11.36 -5.53
C VAL A 22 1.33 12.79 -5.35
N THR A 23 0.44 13.23 -6.24
CA THR A 23 -0.16 14.57 -6.19
C THR A 23 -1.05 14.74 -4.95
N SER A 24 -1.29 15.99 -4.54
CA SER A 24 -2.20 16.29 -3.43
C SER A 24 -3.63 15.82 -3.71
N GLU A 25 -4.07 15.90 -4.96
CA GLU A 25 -5.39 15.44 -5.40
C GLU A 25 -5.57 13.93 -5.18
N VAL A 26 -4.56 13.12 -5.48
CA VAL A 26 -4.59 11.67 -5.16
C VAL A 26 -4.72 11.44 -3.65
N LYS A 27 -4.03 12.23 -2.82
CA LYS A 27 -4.11 12.11 -1.35
C LYS A 27 -5.46 12.53 -0.76
N GLU A 28 -6.18 13.41 -1.46
CA GLU A 28 -7.52 13.85 -1.05
C GLU A 28 -8.61 12.89 -1.55
N MET A 29 -8.46 12.40 -2.78
CA MET A 29 -9.44 11.56 -3.47
C MET A 29 -9.35 10.09 -3.08
N PHE A 30 -8.16 9.60 -2.72
CA PHE A 30 -7.93 8.20 -2.38
C PHE A 30 -7.38 8.04 -0.97
N THR A 31 -7.72 6.90 -0.38
CA THR A 31 -7.19 6.42 0.89
C THR A 31 -6.63 5.03 0.67
N MET A 32 -5.64 4.62 1.47
CA MET A 32 -5.09 3.28 1.40
C MET A 32 -5.05 2.64 2.78
N ASP A 33 -5.50 1.39 2.85
CA ASP A 33 -5.30 0.55 4.03
C ASP A 33 -3.83 0.13 4.08
N GLU A 34 -3.09 0.67 5.03
CA GLU A 34 -1.65 0.44 5.16
C GLU A 34 -1.29 -1.03 5.43
N THR A 35 -2.23 -1.83 5.94
CA THR A 35 -2.01 -3.25 6.27
C THR A 35 -2.37 -4.19 5.14
N LYS A 36 -3.38 -3.83 4.33
CA LYS A 36 -3.89 -4.66 3.23
C LYS A 36 -3.44 -4.18 1.85
N GLY A 37 -2.94 -2.96 1.75
CA GLY A 37 -2.65 -2.28 0.47
C GLY A 37 -3.92 -1.95 -0.32
N GLU A 38 -5.10 -1.95 0.31
CA GLU A 38 -6.37 -1.70 -0.37
C GLU A 38 -6.56 -0.19 -0.59
N ILE A 39 -6.66 0.23 -1.86
CA ILE A 39 -6.93 1.63 -2.22
C ILE A 39 -8.45 1.83 -2.34
N ARG A 40 -8.97 2.83 -1.62
CA ARG A 40 -10.39 3.20 -1.61
C ARG A 40 -10.58 4.65 -2.04
N LEU A 41 -11.62 4.88 -2.82
CA LEU A 41 -12.06 6.21 -3.20
C LEU A 41 -12.78 6.90 -2.03
N ARG A 42 -12.43 8.15 -1.76
CA ARG A 42 -13.06 9.00 -0.76
C ARG A 42 -13.98 10.06 -1.39
N GLY A 43 -13.65 10.48 -2.62
CA GLY A 43 -14.40 11.47 -3.39
C GLY A 43 -15.34 10.86 -4.43
N LYS A 44 -15.82 11.69 -5.36
CA LYS A 44 -16.54 11.24 -6.56
C LYS A 44 -15.56 11.22 -7.73
N LEU A 45 -15.62 10.19 -8.56
CA LEU A 45 -14.92 10.17 -9.85
C LEU A 45 -15.87 10.71 -10.91
N ASP A 46 -15.51 11.82 -11.52
CA ASP A 46 -16.14 12.32 -12.73
C ASP A 46 -15.12 12.30 -13.86
N TYR A 47 -15.43 11.57 -14.94
CA TYR A 47 -14.56 11.41 -16.09
C TYR A 47 -14.39 12.72 -16.88
N GLU A 48 -15.38 13.61 -16.84
CA GLU A 48 -15.32 14.91 -17.51
C GLU A 48 -14.38 15.88 -16.78
N GLU A 49 -14.23 15.70 -15.45
CA GLU A 49 -13.30 16.48 -14.63
C GLU A 49 -11.88 15.91 -14.69
N MET A 50 -11.72 14.58 -14.59
CA MET A 50 -10.43 13.94 -14.75
C MET A 50 -10.52 12.51 -15.31
N ASP A 51 -9.77 12.25 -16.38
CA ASP A 51 -9.83 11.01 -17.14
C ASP A 51 -8.91 9.91 -16.59
N SER A 52 -7.88 10.28 -15.81
CA SER A 52 -6.85 9.36 -15.35
C SER A 52 -6.14 9.84 -14.06
N PHE A 53 -5.70 8.87 -13.25
CA PHE A 53 -4.91 9.11 -12.04
C PHE A 53 -3.67 8.20 -12.04
N GLU A 54 -2.50 8.77 -11.79
CA GLU A 54 -1.27 8.00 -11.54
C GLU A 54 -1.01 7.92 -10.04
N ILE A 55 -1.12 6.73 -9.46
CA ILE A 55 -0.92 6.48 -8.03
C ILE A 55 0.31 5.60 -7.85
N LYS A 56 1.37 6.18 -7.27
CA LYS A 56 2.58 5.45 -6.88
C LYS A 56 2.45 4.96 -5.44
N VAL A 57 2.63 3.67 -5.22
CA VAL A 57 2.57 3.03 -3.91
C VAL A 57 3.95 2.46 -3.56
N GLU A 58 4.36 2.67 -2.32
CA GLU A 58 5.56 2.08 -1.73
C GLU A 58 5.12 0.98 -0.75
N ALA A 59 5.71 -0.21 -0.87
CA ALA A 59 5.58 -1.28 0.11
C ALA A 59 6.88 -1.37 0.91
N ARG A 60 6.79 -1.43 2.24
CA ARG A 60 7.94 -1.58 3.13
C ARG A 60 7.78 -2.81 3.99
N ASP A 61 8.68 -3.78 3.85
CA ASP A 61 8.76 -4.87 4.82
C ASP A 61 9.31 -4.32 6.15
N LYS A 62 8.80 -4.84 7.28
CA LYS A 62 9.44 -4.67 8.60
C LYS A 62 10.38 -5.82 8.96
N GLY A 63 10.78 -6.62 7.97
CA GLY A 63 11.83 -7.60 8.14
C GLY A 63 13.13 -6.90 8.54
N THR A 64 13.82 -7.45 9.53
CA THR A 64 15.22 -7.13 9.78
C THR A 64 16.08 -8.16 9.05
N PRO A 65 16.82 -7.82 7.98
CA PRO A 65 16.95 -6.52 7.31
C PRO A 65 15.87 -6.29 6.22
N PRO A 66 15.51 -5.02 5.92
CA PRO A 66 14.57 -4.72 4.86
C PRO A 66 15.21 -4.97 3.50
N LEU A 67 14.62 -5.83 2.68
CA LEU A 67 15.08 -6.02 1.31
C LEU A 67 14.43 -4.94 0.43
N SER A 68 15.28 -4.05 -0.10
CA SER A 68 14.94 -2.97 -1.02
C SER A 68 14.86 -3.45 -2.46
#